data_AF-A0A7K2VCU8-F1
#
_entry.id   AF-A0A7K2VCU8-F1
#
_cell.length_a   1.000
_cell.length_b   1.000
_cell.length_c   1.000
_cell.angle_alpha   90.00
_cell.angle_beta   90.00
_cell.angle_gamma   90.00
#
_symmetry.space_group_name_H-M   'P 1'
#
loop_
_entity.id
_entity.type
_entity.pdbx_description
1 polymer ?
#
loop_
_entity_poly.entity_id
_entity_poly.type
_entity_poly.pdbx_seq_one_letter_code
_entity_poly.pdbx_strand_id
1 'polypeptide(L)'
;VSRVELGWPAGLPDGGRHGFTPAHRARLEAALPGMAARIADALPDGSRRVLVLGFEELMYAPLRLAAELERTVPAEVRYSTTTRSPVLA
;
A
#
# COMPACT_ATOMS: atom_id res chain seq x y z
N VAL A 1 6.28 16.31 2.45
CA VAL A 1 5.73 14.94 2.46
C VAL A 1 4.33 15.03 3.01
N SER A 2 3.33 14.51 2.29
CA SER A 2 1.95 14.40 2.79
C SER A 2 1.74 13.01 3.36
N ARG A 3 1.22 12.90 4.60
CA ARG A 3 0.85 11.62 5.20
C ARG A 3 -0.62 11.34 4.91
N VAL A 4 -0.92 10.10 4.55
CA VAL A 4 -2.28 9.64 4.24
C VAL A 4 -2.62 8.51 5.21
N GLU A 5 -3.65 8.74 6.03
CA GLU A 5 -4.19 7.70 6.90
C GLU A 5 -4.98 6.70 6.05
N LEU A 6 -4.42 5.50 5.86
CA LEU A 6 -5.03 4.49 4.98
C LEU A 6 -6.28 3.84 5.58
N GLY A 7 -6.53 4.03 6.88
CA GLY A 7 -7.55 3.29 7.61
C GLY A 7 -7.19 1.81 7.71
N TRP A 8 -5.94 1.54 8.13
CA TRP A 8 -5.41 0.18 8.21
C TRP A 8 -6.33 -0.71 9.08
N PRO A 9 -6.73 -1.91 8.61
CA PRO A 9 -7.67 -2.75 9.35
C PRO A 9 -7.14 -3.14 10.73
N ALA A 10 -7.96 -2.92 11.76
CA ALA A 10 -7.62 -3.33 13.12
C ALA A 10 -7.25 -4.82 13.19
N GLY A 11 -6.11 -5.14 13.82
CA GLY A 11 -5.64 -6.52 13.99
C GLY A 11 -5.05 -7.18 12.73
N LEU A 12 -4.95 -6.46 11.61
CA LEU A 12 -4.17 -6.93 10.46
C LEU A 12 -2.68 -6.61 10.70
N PRO A 13 -1.78 -7.60 10.77
CA PRO A 13 -0.35 -7.32 10.84
C PRO A 13 0.12 -6.59 9.58
N ASP A 14 1.05 -5.67 9.80
CA ASP A 14 1.78 -4.92 8.78
C ASP A 14 2.67 -5.84 7.92
N GLY A 15 3.28 -6.87 8.51
CA GLY A 15 4.14 -7.82 7.82
C GLY A 15 4.14 -9.24 8.39
N GLY A 16 4.98 -10.10 7.79
CA GLY A 16 5.03 -11.54 8.11
C GLY A 16 5.83 -11.92 9.35
N ARG A 17 6.55 -10.98 9.99
CA ARG A 17 7.51 -11.27 11.08
C ARG A 17 6.92 -12.02 12.28
N HIS A 18 5.62 -11.86 12.52
CA HIS A 18 4.86 -12.54 13.58
C HIS A 18 3.73 -13.43 13.03
N GLY A 19 3.81 -13.79 11.75
CA GLY A 19 2.82 -14.61 11.05
C GLY A 19 1.79 -13.80 10.26
N PHE A 20 1.48 -14.28 9.06
CA PHE A 20 0.46 -13.71 8.18
C PHE A 20 -0.43 -14.84 7.65
N THR A 21 -1.65 -14.95 8.18
CA THR A 21 -2.53 -16.09 7.92
C THR A 21 -3.40 -15.87 6.67
N PRO A 22 -4.05 -16.90 6.14
CA PRO A 22 -5.08 -16.74 5.10
C PRO A 22 -6.22 -15.79 5.51
N ALA A 23 -6.59 -15.76 6.79
CA ALA A 23 -7.60 -14.82 7.31
C ALA A 23 -7.09 -13.37 7.27
N HIS A 24 -5.81 -13.14 7.59
CA HIS A 24 -5.18 -11.82 7.43
C HIS A 24 -5.17 -11.39 5.96
N ARG A 25 -4.85 -12.31 5.04
CA ARG A 25 -4.93 -12.05 3.60
C ARG A 25 -6.34 -11.62 3.21
N ALA A 26 -7.37 -12.40 3.55
CA ALA A 26 -8.74 -12.08 3.20
C ALA A 26 -9.17 -10.70 3.73
N ARG A 27 -8.76 -10.36 4.96
CA ARG A 27 -9.01 -9.04 5.56
C ARG A 27 -8.29 -7.90 4.84
N LEU A 28 -7.04 -8.11 4.43
CA LEU A 28 -6.30 -7.15 3.62
C LEU A 28 -7.02 -6.92 2.28
N GLU A 29 -7.31 -7.99 1.54
CA GLU A 29 -7.95 -7.90 0.22
C GLU A 29 -9.29 -7.16 0.28
N ALA A 30 -10.10 -7.39 1.32
CA ALA A 30 -11.36 -6.67 1.52
C ALA A 30 -11.17 -5.16 1.80
N ALA A 31 -10.03 -4.76 2.37
CA ALA A 31 -9.75 -3.37 2.71
C ALA A 31 -9.04 -2.59 1.59
N LEU A 32 -8.36 -3.28 0.67
CA LEU A 32 -7.55 -2.67 -0.40
C LEU A 32 -8.30 -1.60 -1.19
N PRO A 33 -9.55 -1.81 -1.67
CA PRO A 33 -10.24 -0.80 -2.48
C PRO A 33 -10.41 0.54 -1.74
N GLY A 34 -10.75 0.49 -0.46
CA GLY A 34 -10.89 1.70 0.36
C GLY A 34 -9.55 2.37 0.64
N MET A 35 -8.48 1.60 0.84
CA MET A 35 -7.13 2.15 1.02
C MET A 35 -6.61 2.81 -0.27
N ALA A 36 -6.84 2.18 -1.43
CA ALA A 36 -6.44 2.71 -2.73
C ALA A 36 -7.21 3.99 -3.09
N ALA A 37 -8.52 4.05 -2.79
CA ALA A 37 -9.32 5.26 -2.98
C ALA A 37 -8.76 6.45 -2.16
N ARG A 38 -8.40 6.23 -0.88
CA ARG A 38 -7.78 7.28 -0.05
C ARG A 38 -6.44 7.76 -0.60
N ILE A 39 -5.65 6.87 -1.20
CA ILE A 39 -4.41 7.27 -1.88
C ILE A 39 -4.73 8.07 -3.14
N ALA A 40 -5.67 7.59 -3.96
CA ALA A 40 -6.08 8.27 -5.19
C ALA A 40 -6.55 9.71 -4.92
N ASP A 41 -7.37 9.92 -3.89
CA ASP A 41 -7.85 11.24 -3.47
C ASP A 41 -6.71 12.16 -2.98
N ALA A 42 -5.61 11.59 -2.50
CA ALA A 42 -4.45 12.32 -2.01
C ALA A 42 -3.36 12.54 -3.08
N LEU A 43 -3.48 11.93 -4.25
CA LEU A 43 -2.52 12.15 -5.35
C LEU A 43 -2.70 13.57 -5.93
N PRO A 44 -1.61 14.28 -6.24
CA PRO A 44 -1.70 15.55 -6.94
C PRO A 44 -2.40 15.41 -8.30
N ASP A 45 -3.20 16.40 -8.67
CA ASP A 45 -3.89 16.45 -9.97
C ASP A 45 -2.91 16.25 -11.14
N GLY A 46 -3.30 15.39 -12.08
CA GLY A 46 -2.49 15.10 -13.27
C GLY A 46 -1.28 14.19 -13.01
N SER A 47 -1.20 13.53 -11.85
CA SER A 47 -0.21 12.48 -11.58
C SER A 47 -0.30 11.36 -12.63
N ARG A 48 0.71 11.25 -13.50
CA ARG A 48 0.74 10.24 -14.59
C ARG A 48 1.53 8.97 -14.26
N ARG A 49 2.44 9.05 -13.28
CA ARG A 49 3.32 7.95 -12.87
C ARG A 49 3.43 7.93 -11.36
N VAL A 50 3.19 6.78 -10.75
CA VAL A 50 3.22 6.56 -9.31
C VAL A 50 4.16 5.40 -9.02
N LEU A 51 5.09 5.59 -8.08
CA LEU A 51 5.93 4.52 -7.55
C LEU A 51 5.47 4.21 -6.13
N VAL A 52 5.01 2.98 -5.92
CA VAL A 52 4.80 2.42 -4.58
C VAL A 52 6.09 1.73 -4.15
N LEU A 53 6.70 2.22 -3.07
CA LEU A 53 7.96 1.70 -2.55
C LEU A 53 7.73 0.97 -1.22
N GLY A 54 7.90 -0.35 -1.22
CA GLY A 54 8.04 -1.12 0.02
C GLY A 54 9.44 -0.97 0.60
N PHE A 55 9.58 -1.13 1.91
CA PHE A 55 10.86 -1.01 2.61
C PHE A 55 11.08 -2.19 3.56
N GLU A 56 12.34 -2.56 3.79
CA GLU A 56 12.73 -3.63 4.73
C GLU A 56 11.90 -4.91 4.49
N GLU A 57 11.16 -5.36 5.50
CA GLU A 57 10.31 -6.55 5.46
C GLU A 57 8.88 -6.24 4.94
N LEU A 58 8.55 -4.96 4.75
CA LEU A 58 7.25 -4.48 4.26
C LEU A 58 7.20 -4.50 2.73
N MET A 59 6.98 -5.69 2.19
CA MET A 59 6.87 -5.92 0.74
C MET A 59 5.45 -6.26 0.29
N TYR A 60 4.81 -7.23 0.95
CA TYR A 60 3.58 -7.84 0.45
C TYR A 60 2.41 -6.83 0.39
N ALA A 61 2.11 -6.13 1.49
CA ALA A 61 1.02 -5.17 1.50
C ALA A 61 1.21 -4.00 0.52
N PRO A 62 2.40 -3.36 0.43
CA PRO A 62 2.66 -2.36 -0.60
C PRO A 62 2.47 -2.88 -2.04
N LEU A 63 2.89 -4.11 -2.35
CA LEU A 63 2.62 -4.72 -3.66
C LEU A 63 1.13 -4.87 -3.95
N ARG A 64 0.35 -5.37 -2.98
CA ARG A 64 -1.11 -5.52 -3.14
C ARG A 64 -1.80 -4.17 -3.33
N LEU A 65 -1.35 -3.16 -2.60
CA LEU A 65 -1.86 -1.81 -2.71
C LEU A 65 -1.52 -1.16 -4.05
N ALA A 66 -0.31 -1.38 -4.58
CA ALA A 66 0.07 -0.92 -5.91
C ALA A 66 -0.86 -1.51 -6.99
N ALA A 67 -1.16 -2.81 -6.91
CA ALA A 67 -2.03 -3.49 -7.86
C ALA A 67 -3.52 -3.04 -7.76
N GLU A 68 -4.00 -2.65 -6.58
CA GLU A 68 -5.33 -2.04 -6.44
C GLU A 68 -5.33 -0.59 -6.95
N LEU A 69 -4.28 0.18 -6.64
CA LEU A 69 -4.16 1.57 -7.07
C LEU A 69 -4.10 1.68 -8.60
N GLU A 70 -3.36 0.77 -9.27
CA GLU A 70 -3.33 0.69 -10.74
C GLU A 70 -4.71 0.53 -11.36
N ARG A 71 -5.62 -0.21 -10.70
CA ARG A 71 -7.01 -0.36 -11.13
C ARG A 71 -7.89 0.85 -10.80
N THR A 72 -7.44 1.69 -9.88
CA THR A 72 -8.22 2.81 -9.32
C THR A 72 -7.93 4.12 -10.03
N VAL A 73 -6.69 4.35 -10.51
CA VAL A 73 -6.27 5.64 -11.07
C VAL A 73 -5.85 5.54 -12.53
N PRO A 74 -6.04 6.59 -13.35
CA PRO A 74 -5.54 6.65 -14.73
C PRO A 74 -4.06 7.04 -14.76
N ALA A 75 -3.22 6.36 -13.98
CA ALA A 75 -1.78 6.60 -13.87
C ALA A 75 -1.01 5.28 -14.02
N GLU A 76 0.21 5.34 -14.55
CA GLU A 76 1.11 4.21 -14.55
C GLU A 76 1.61 3.95 -13.11
N VAL A 77 1.20 2.84 -12.52
CA VAL A 77 1.62 2.46 -11.17
C VAL A 77 2.71 1.40 -11.26
N ARG A 78 3.88 1.69 -10.66
CA ARG A 78 4.99 0.75 -10.54
C ARG A 78 5.22 0.42 -9.07
N TYR A 79 5.74 -0.77 -8.83
CA TYR A 79 6.12 -1.24 -7.51
C TYR A 79 7.62 -1.54 -7.46
N SER A 80 8.27 -1.19 -6.36
CA SER A 80 9.64 -1.58 -6.07
C SER A 80 9.85 -1.75 -4.56
N THR A 81 11.01 -2.25 -4.18
CA THR A 81 11.41 -2.44 -2.79
C THR A 81 12.80 -1.89 -2.54
N THR A 82 13.04 -1.47 -1.30
CA THR A 82 14.38 -1.10 -0.82
C THR A 82 14.69 -1.76 0.51
N THR A 83 15.95 -2.09 0.75
CA THR A 83 16.44 -2.53 2.07
C THR A 83 16.73 -1.36 3.01
N ARG A 84 16.61 -0.11 2.54
CA ARG A 84 16.78 1.07 3.37
C ARG A 84 15.58 1.21 4.32
N SER A 85 15.86 1.31 5.61
CA SER A 85 14.86 1.64 6.62
C SER A 85 14.25 3.02 6.32
N PRO A 86 12.92 3.19 6.39
CA PRO A 86 12.31 4.49 6.26
C PRO A 86 12.68 5.28 7.51
N VAL A 87 13.46 6.34 7.30
CA VAL A 87 13.78 7.29 8.37
C VAL A 87 12.53 8.06 8.84
N LEU A 88 11.44 8.00 8.06
CA LEU A 88 10.15 8.63 8.32
C LEU A 88 9.02 7.76 7.74
N ALA A 89 8.59 6.72 8.45
CA ALA A 89 7.21 6.23 8.33
C ALA A 89 6.35 7.09 9.27
#